data_AF-A0A090M1Y0-F1
#
_entry.id   AF-A0A090M1Y0-F1
#
_cell.length_a   1.000
_cell.length_b   1.000
_cell.length_c   1.000
_cell.angle_alpha   90.00
_cell.angle_beta   90.00
_cell.angle_gamma   90.00
#
_symmetry.space_group_name_H-M   'P 1'
#
loop_
_entity.id
_entity.type
_entity.pdbx_description
1 polymer ?
#
loop_
_entity_poly.entity_id
_entity_poly.type
_entity_poly.pdbx_seq_one_letter_code
_entity_poly.pdbx_strand_id
1 'polypeptide(L)'
;MRALAPPASVARRPPPRGRSVRARAAGDDAARRARARADAPEGVPPPPFAPTIEPATFGFVENAERANARASMVGWWALLLVEAVAGKGILELAGVTVGKGINFTF
;
A
#
# COMPACT_ATOMS: atom_id res chain seq x y z
N MET A 1 -40.99 35.06 -35.34
CA MET A 1 -39.70 34.35 -35.21
C MET A 1 -39.20 34.53 -33.79
N ARG A 2 -39.23 33.48 -32.95
CA ARG A 2 -38.87 33.55 -31.52
C ARG A 2 -37.55 32.79 -31.32
N ALA A 3 -36.51 33.51 -30.91
CA ALA A 3 -35.19 32.94 -30.65
C ALA A 3 -35.21 32.04 -29.41
N LEU A 4 -34.61 30.86 -29.52
CA LEU A 4 -34.48 29.85 -28.47
C LEU A 4 -33.23 30.15 -27.64
N ALA A 5 -33.37 30.25 -26.32
CA ALA A 5 -32.25 30.44 -25.39
C ALA A 5 -31.44 29.14 -25.18
N PRO A 6 -30.11 29.21 -24.95
CA PRO A 6 -29.28 28.02 -24.73
C PRO A 6 -29.42 27.47 -23.29
N PRO A 7 -29.26 26.15 -23.07
CA PRO A 7 -29.38 25.54 -21.75
C PRO A 7 -28.16 25.83 -20.86
N ALA A 8 -28.45 26.09 -19.57
CA ALA A 8 -27.51 26.43 -18.52
C ALA A 8 -26.40 25.38 -18.34
N SER A 9 -25.16 25.87 -18.20
CA SER A 9 -23.98 25.03 -17.99
C SER A 9 -24.06 24.31 -16.64
N VAL A 10 -23.89 22.99 -16.68
CA VAL A 10 -23.73 22.14 -15.49
C VAL A 10 -22.43 22.54 -14.80
N ALA A 11 -22.56 23.27 -13.70
CA ALA A 11 -21.43 23.59 -12.83
C ALA A 11 -20.81 22.29 -12.27
N ARG A 12 -19.59 21.98 -12.70
CA ARG A 12 -18.80 20.85 -12.17
C ARG A 12 -18.41 21.19 -10.73
N ARG A 13 -19.03 20.53 -9.75
CA ARG A 13 -18.59 20.60 -8.34
C ARG A 13 -17.14 20.11 -8.23
N PRO A 14 -16.26 20.81 -7.51
CA PRO A 14 -14.90 20.34 -7.27
C PRO A 14 -14.93 19.07 -6.41
N PRO A 15 -14.01 18.10 -6.66
CA PRO A 15 -13.95 16.87 -5.90
C PRO A 15 -13.61 17.16 -4.43
N PRO A 16 -14.21 16.42 -3.47
CA PRO A 16 -13.94 16.63 -2.05
C PRO A 16 -12.46 16.39 -1.74
N ARG A 17 -11.81 17.40 -1.15
CA ARG A 17 -10.42 17.31 -0.68
C ARG A 17 -10.40 16.52 0.62
N GLY A 18 -9.67 15.39 0.61
CA GLY A 18 -9.49 14.54 1.79
C GLY A 18 -10.20 13.20 1.68
N ARG A 19 -9.89 12.41 0.65
CA ARG A 19 -10.33 11.01 0.57
C ARG A 19 -9.40 10.17 1.44
N SER A 20 -9.93 9.64 2.55
CA SER A 20 -9.20 8.71 3.43
C SER A 20 -8.65 7.52 2.64
N VAL A 21 -7.55 6.91 3.11
CA VAL A 21 -6.94 5.73 2.45
C VAL A 21 -7.97 4.62 2.21
N ARG A 22 -8.91 4.44 3.14
CA ARG A 22 -10.02 3.49 3.04
C ARG A 22 -11.00 3.85 1.92
N ALA A 23 -11.28 5.14 1.75
CA ALA A 23 -12.08 5.61 0.64
C ALA A 23 -11.32 5.48 -0.68
N ARG A 24 -9.98 5.66 -0.74
CA ARG A 24 -9.18 5.43 -1.96
C ARG A 24 -9.25 3.96 -2.41
N ALA A 25 -8.95 3.03 -1.51
CA ALA A 25 -9.03 1.59 -1.79
C ALA A 25 -10.41 1.16 -2.32
N ALA A 26 -11.49 1.62 -1.68
CA ALA A 26 -12.86 1.35 -2.16
C ALA A 26 -13.17 1.97 -3.55
N GLY A 27 -12.46 3.03 -3.93
CA GLY A 27 -12.54 3.62 -5.28
C GLY A 27 -11.78 2.84 -6.32
N ASP A 28 -10.62 2.32 -5.94
CA ASP A 28 -9.76 1.53 -6.81
C ASP A 28 -10.44 0.19 -7.16
N ASP A 29 -11.15 -0.41 -6.21
CA ASP A 29 -11.99 -1.59 -6.44
C ASP A 29 -13.17 -1.29 -7.38
N ALA A 30 -13.87 -0.18 -7.18
CA ALA A 30 -14.97 0.23 -8.05
C ALA A 30 -14.50 0.55 -9.48
N ALA A 31 -13.33 1.20 -9.62
CA ALA A 31 -12.71 1.49 -10.90
C ALA A 31 -12.23 0.22 -11.61
N ARG A 32 -11.66 -0.74 -10.87
CA ARG A 32 -11.25 -2.06 -11.40
C ARG A 32 -12.45 -2.86 -11.90
N ARG A 33 -13.59 -2.82 -11.18
CA ARG A 33 -14.85 -3.45 -11.62
C ARG A 33 -15.42 -2.81 -12.88
N ALA A 34 -15.32 -1.49 -13.02
CA ALA A 34 -15.75 -0.78 -14.22
C ALA A 34 -14.91 -1.17 -15.45
N ARG A 35 -13.59 -1.32 -15.29
CA ARG A 35 -12.69 -1.79 -16.35
C ARG A 35 -12.94 -3.25 -16.73
N ALA A 36 -13.12 -4.14 -15.76
CA ALA A 36 -13.39 -5.55 -16.00
C ALA A 36 -14.69 -5.81 -16.82
N ARG A 37 -15.66 -4.88 -16.79
CA ARG A 37 -16.85 -4.93 -17.65
C ARG A 37 -16.62 -4.41 -19.06
N ALA A 38 -15.65 -3.51 -19.24
CA ALA A 38 -15.29 -2.90 -20.50
C ALA A 38 -14.33 -3.77 -21.33
N ASP A 39 -13.51 -4.59 -20.66
CA ASP A 39 -12.45 -5.40 -21.29
C ASP A 39 -12.92 -6.81 -21.72
N ALA A 40 -14.24 -7.04 -21.87
CA ALA A 40 -14.75 -8.32 -22.37
C ALA A 40 -14.32 -8.54 -23.84
N PRO A 41 -13.69 -9.68 -24.19
CA PRO A 41 -13.27 -9.95 -25.56
C PRO A 41 -14.47 -10.02 -26.51
N GLU A 42 -14.25 -9.65 -27.77
CA GLU A 42 -15.31 -9.57 -28.79
C GLU A 42 -16.03 -10.92 -28.95
N GLY A 43 -17.37 -10.90 -28.87
CA GLY A 43 -18.20 -12.10 -28.92
C GLY A 43 -18.47 -12.79 -27.57
N VAL A 44 -17.89 -12.34 -26.46
CA VAL A 44 -18.17 -12.87 -25.12
C VAL A 44 -19.06 -11.90 -24.33
N PRO A 45 -20.26 -12.30 -23.89
CA PRO A 45 -21.09 -11.44 -23.06
C PRO A 45 -20.37 -11.17 -21.73
N PRO A 46 -20.37 -9.92 -21.25
CA PRO A 46 -19.72 -9.57 -19.98
C PRO A 46 -20.35 -10.35 -18.83
N PRO A 47 -19.57 -10.70 -17.78
CA PRO A 47 -20.08 -11.49 -16.67
C PRO A 47 -21.25 -10.76 -15.98
N PRO A 48 -22.35 -11.46 -15.67
CA PRO A 48 -23.57 -10.85 -15.13
C PRO A 48 -23.34 -10.27 -13.72
N PHE A 49 -22.37 -10.82 -12.99
CA PHE A 49 -21.97 -10.36 -11.66
C PHE A 49 -20.47 -10.07 -11.64
N ALA A 50 -20.10 -8.97 -11.00
CA ALA A 50 -18.69 -8.71 -10.73
C ALA A 50 -18.24 -9.64 -9.60
N PRO A 51 -17.11 -10.36 -9.73
CA PRO A 51 -16.59 -11.16 -8.63
C PRO A 51 -16.24 -10.25 -7.46
N THR A 52 -16.75 -10.59 -6.27
CA THR A 52 -16.34 -9.93 -5.03
C THR A 52 -15.08 -10.62 -4.55
N ILE A 53 -13.93 -9.98 -4.76
CA ILE A 53 -12.68 -10.43 -4.17
C ILE A 53 -12.67 -10.00 -2.71
N GLU A 54 -12.81 -10.97 -1.81
CA GLU A 54 -12.64 -10.73 -0.38
C GLU A 54 -11.15 -10.55 -0.09
N PRO A 55 -10.76 -9.60 0.76
CA PRO A 55 -9.37 -9.41 1.12
C PRO A 55 -8.87 -10.68 1.83
N ALA A 56 -7.72 -11.19 1.38
CA ALA A 56 -7.05 -12.29 2.07
C ALA A 56 -6.79 -11.88 3.53
N THR A 57 -7.04 -12.80 4.46
CA THR A 57 -6.86 -12.58 5.90
C THR A 57 -5.59 -13.22 6.45
N PHE A 58 -4.94 -14.08 5.66
CA PHE A 58 -3.79 -14.87 6.07
C PHE A 58 -2.61 -14.68 5.11
N GLY A 59 -1.39 -14.59 5.66
CA GLY A 59 -0.14 -14.37 4.93
C GLY A 59 0.31 -12.91 4.89
N PHE A 60 0.98 -12.53 3.79
CA PHE A 60 1.45 -11.16 3.54
C PHE A 60 0.30 -10.27 3.04
N VAL A 61 -0.59 -9.94 3.98
CA VAL A 61 -1.72 -9.04 3.73
C VAL A 61 -1.32 -7.63 4.14
N GLU A 62 -1.93 -6.60 3.55
CA GLU A 62 -1.63 -5.18 3.84
C GLU A 62 -1.57 -4.86 5.35
N ASN A 63 -2.44 -5.50 6.15
CA ASN A 63 -2.41 -5.33 7.60
C ASN A 63 -1.15 -5.92 8.26
N ALA A 64 -0.76 -7.12 7.83
CA ALA A 64 0.44 -7.81 8.33
C ALA A 64 1.70 -7.06 7.92
N GLU A 65 1.77 -6.58 6.67
CA GLU A 65 2.89 -5.77 6.18
C GLU A 65 3.03 -4.46 6.95
N ARG A 66 1.91 -3.76 7.20
CA ARG A 66 1.92 -2.53 7.98
C ARG A 66 2.33 -2.77 9.44
N ALA A 67 1.91 -3.89 10.03
CA ALA A 67 2.31 -4.26 11.38
C ALA A 67 3.82 -4.58 11.45
N ASN A 68 4.32 -5.38 10.52
CA ASN A 68 5.74 -5.73 10.41
C ASN A 68 6.60 -4.48 10.21
N ALA A 69 6.23 -3.58 9.30
CA ALA A 69 6.96 -2.35 9.05
C ALA A 69 7.04 -1.47 10.31
N ARG A 70 5.94 -1.32 11.05
CA ARG A 70 5.92 -0.57 12.32
C ARG A 70 6.79 -1.22 13.38
N ALA A 71 6.71 -2.54 13.52
CA ALA A 71 7.56 -3.30 14.45
C ALA A 71 9.04 -3.14 14.09
N SER A 72 9.40 -3.19 12.81
CA SER A 72 10.78 -2.96 12.35
C SER A 72 11.28 -1.55 12.64
N MET A 73 10.45 -0.52 12.46
CA MET A 73 10.82 0.86 12.80
C MET A 73 11.13 1.02 14.30
N VAL A 74 10.27 0.48 15.16
CA VAL A 74 10.51 0.51 16.61
C VAL A 74 11.71 -0.35 16.99
N GLY A 75 11.83 -1.54 16.40
CA GLY A 75 12.93 -2.47 16.63
C GLY A 75 14.30 -1.87 16.30
N TRP A 76 14.40 -1.12 15.19
CA TRP A 76 15.63 -0.43 14.83
C TRP A 76 16.09 0.58 15.89
N TRP A 77 15.18 1.42 16.37
CA TRP A 77 15.49 2.39 17.42
C TRP A 77 15.78 1.74 18.77
N ALA A 78 15.03 0.69 19.12
CA ALA A 78 15.28 -0.08 20.33
C ALA A 78 16.66 -0.75 20.30
N LEU A 79 17.06 -1.30 19.14
CA LEU A 79 18.38 -1.89 18.95
C LEU A 79 19.49 -0.87 19.21
N LEU A 80 19.39 0.32 18.58
CA LEU A 80 20.37 1.39 18.77
C LEU A 80 20.47 1.83 20.24
N LEU A 81 19.34 1.90 20.95
CA LEU A 81 19.34 2.24 22.37
C LEU A 81 20.06 1.18 23.21
N VAL A 82 19.81 -0.10 22.94
CA VAL A 82 20.49 -1.21 23.62
C VAL A 82 21.99 -1.18 23.34
N GLU A 83 22.40 -0.98 22.09
CA GLU A 83 23.82 -0.88 21.73
C GLU A 83 24.49 0.33 22.39
N ALA A 84 23.79 1.47 22.48
CA ALA A 84 24.31 2.66 23.14
C ALA A 84 24.54 2.45 24.65
N VAL A 85 23.66 1.71 25.33
CA VAL A 85 23.81 1.39 26.76
C VAL A 85 24.89 0.32 26.98
N ALA A 86 24.95 -0.70 26.12
CA ALA A 86 25.89 -1.81 26.26
C ALA A 86 27.31 -1.47 25.80
N GLY A 87 27.47 -0.47 24.92
CA GLY A 87 28.76 -0.09 24.33
C GLY A 87 29.36 -1.16 23.40
N LYS A 88 28.57 -2.14 22.98
CA LYS A 88 28.96 -3.25 22.11
C LYS A 88 27.86 -3.50 21.09
N GLY A 89 28.23 -3.93 19.88
CA GLY A 89 27.26 -4.25 18.83
C GLY A 89 26.43 -5.49 19.17
N ILE A 90 25.23 -5.59 18.61
CA ILE A 90 24.31 -6.71 18.90
C ILE A 90 24.92 -8.09 18.61
N LEU A 91 25.78 -8.18 17.60
CA LEU A 91 26.46 -9.42 17.24
C LEU A 91 27.45 -9.86 18.33
N GLU A 92 28.19 -8.92 18.91
CA GLU A 92 29.09 -9.20 20.03
C GLU A 92 28.30 -9.58 21.29
N LEU A 93 27.16 -8.94 21.52
CA LEU A 93 26.23 -9.30 22.60
C LEU A 93 25.64 -10.70 22.40
N ALA A 94 25.41 -11.12 21.15
CA ALA A 94 24.99 -12.47 20.80
C ALA A 94 26.13 -13.50 20.84
N GLY A 95 27.35 -13.10 21.23
CA GLY A 95 28.52 -13.97 21.33
C GLY A 95 29.23 -14.25 19.99
N VAL A 96 28.83 -13.57 18.92
CA VAL A 96 29.51 -13.64 17.63
C VAL A 96 30.73 -12.74 17.68
N THR A 97 31.90 -13.28 17.34
CA THR A 97 33.11 -12.46 17.25
C THR A 97 33.11 -11.65 15.96
N VAL A 98 33.23 -10.33 16.07
CA VAL A 98 33.25 -9.38 14.94
C VAL A 98 34.60 -8.62 14.94
N GLY A 99 34.95 -7.94 13.84
CA GLY A 99 36.17 -7.12 13.76
C GLY A 99 37.47 -7.85 13.39
N LYS A 100 37.41 -9.18 13.19
CA LYS A 100 38.51 -9.99 12.66
C LYS A 100 38.50 -9.99 11.13
N GLY A 101 38.70 -8.82 10.53
CA GLY A 101 38.71 -8.64 9.08
C GLY A 101 39.60 -9.65 8.34
N ILE A 102 39.43 -9.72 7.02
CA ILE A 102 40.29 -10.53 6.15
C ILE A 102 41.68 -9.89 6.18
N ASN A 103 42.70 -10.62 6.66
CA ASN A 103 44.08 -10.13 6.78
C ASN A 103 44.69 -9.93 5.37
N PHE A 104 44.33 -8.84 4.69
CA PHE A 104 44.98 -8.41 3.45
C PHE A 104 46.25 -7.62 3.79
N THR A 105 47.27 -8.32 4.25
CA THR A 105 48.63 -7.79 4.29
C THR A 105 49.51 -8.88 3.71
N PHE A 106 50.18 -8.54 2.61
CA PHE A 106 51.25 -9.33 1.99
C PHE A 106 52.60 -8.90 2.57
#